data_AF-A0A3B1BSM9-F1
#
_entry.id   AF-A0A3B1BSM9-F1
#
_cell.length_a   1.000
_cell.length_b   1.000
_cell.length_c   1.000
_cell.angle_alpha   90.00
_cell.angle_beta   90.00
_cell.angle_gamma   90.00
#
_symmetry.space_group_name_H-M   'P 1'
#
loop_
_entity.id
_entity.type
_entity.pdbx_description
1 polymer ?
#
loop_
_entity_poly.entity_id
_entity_poly.type
_entity_poly.pdbx_seq_one_letter_code
_entity_poly.pdbx_strand_id
1 'polypeptide(L)'
;MFTPRHRRWYLADVVSAVFSTSSETGTLEEERIRLTKEQADKTAIENAKLRGELVPLDDMGTAWLAMTSAFRASMLSIPGKLAPILAAETDRHRVRQILEAEIEEALAELSQTRITIAGGPDDSAT
;
A
#
# COMPACT_ATOMS: atom_id res chain seq x y z
N MET A 1 -15.75 27.51 -79.70
CA MET A 1 -15.41 28.40 -78.57
C MET A 1 -15.73 27.65 -77.29
N PHE A 2 -14.81 27.59 -76.33
CA PHE A 2 -14.90 26.90 -75.03
C PHE A 2 -15.12 25.36 -75.00
N THR A 3 -14.02 24.63 -74.87
CA THR A 3 -13.90 23.28 -74.27
C THR A 3 -12.84 23.38 -73.15
N PRO A 4 -13.17 23.06 -71.88
CA PRO A 4 -12.61 21.87 -71.21
C PRO A 4 -13.61 21.32 -70.12
N ARG A 5 -13.35 20.37 -69.21
CA ARG A 5 -12.22 19.45 -68.89
C ARG A 5 -12.82 18.15 -68.27
N HIS A 6 -12.07 17.04 -68.21
CA HIS A 6 -12.55 15.80 -67.60
C HIS A 6 -12.81 15.91 -66.07
N ARG A 7 -13.94 15.37 -65.60
CA ARG A 7 -14.25 15.08 -64.18
C ARG A 7 -13.45 13.87 -63.65
N ARG A 8 -12.14 13.84 -63.84
CA ARG A 8 -11.28 12.73 -63.40
C ARG A 8 -10.68 13.03 -62.03
N TRP A 9 -11.53 13.05 -61.01
CA TRP A 9 -11.14 13.32 -59.62
C TRP A 9 -11.09 12.02 -58.80
N TYR A 10 -9.86 11.51 -58.68
CA TYR A 10 -9.29 10.87 -57.49
C TYR A 10 -10.00 9.67 -56.84
N LEU A 11 -9.94 8.50 -57.49
CA LEU A 11 -9.85 7.24 -56.73
C LEU A 11 -8.58 7.22 -55.85
N ALA A 12 -7.48 7.83 -56.28
CA ALA A 12 -6.23 7.89 -55.52
C ALA A 12 -6.36 8.69 -54.20
N ASP A 13 -6.97 9.88 -54.20
CA ASP A 13 -7.15 10.66 -52.96
C ASP A 13 -8.22 10.08 -52.05
N VAL A 14 -9.28 9.45 -52.60
CA VAL A 14 -10.26 8.74 -51.77
C VAL A 14 -9.60 7.53 -51.10
N VAL A 15 -8.78 6.76 -51.83
CA VAL A 15 -8.03 5.64 -51.25
C VAL A 15 -6.99 6.12 -50.25
N SER A 16 -6.25 7.20 -50.52
CA SER A 16 -5.23 7.72 -49.59
C SER A 16 -5.86 8.32 -48.33
N ALA A 17 -6.97 9.04 -48.44
CA ALA A 17 -7.72 9.58 -47.30
C ALA A 17 -8.35 8.47 -46.45
N VAL A 18 -8.86 7.40 -47.07
CA VAL A 18 -9.34 6.21 -46.33
C VAL A 18 -8.17 5.49 -45.67
N PHE A 19 -7.00 5.39 -46.30
CA PHE A 19 -5.82 4.77 -45.69
C PHE A 19 -5.28 5.59 -44.52
N SER A 20 -5.16 6.91 -44.66
CA SER A 20 -4.70 7.79 -43.57
C SER A 20 -5.69 7.78 -42.40
N THR A 21 -6.99 7.87 -42.67
CA THR A 21 -8.00 7.81 -41.60
C THR A 21 -7.99 6.44 -40.92
N SER A 22 -7.76 5.34 -41.64
CA SER A 22 -7.68 4.01 -41.01
C SER A 22 -6.47 3.86 -40.07
N SER A 23 -5.30 4.40 -40.45
CA SER A 23 -4.12 4.43 -39.56
C SER A 23 -4.34 5.34 -38.35
N GLU A 24 -4.96 6.50 -38.55
CA GLU A 24 -5.20 7.50 -37.51
C GLU A 24 -6.28 7.02 -36.52
N THR A 25 -7.33 6.33 -37.00
CA THR A 25 -8.29 5.64 -36.12
C THR A 25 -7.66 4.48 -35.37
N GLY A 26 -6.70 3.77 -35.95
CA GLY A 26 -5.94 2.73 -35.27
C GLY A 26 -5.15 3.29 -34.08
N THR A 27 -4.38 4.36 -34.30
CA THR A 27 -3.63 5.00 -33.22
C THR A 27 -4.55 5.62 -32.16
N LEU A 28 -5.65 6.27 -32.57
CA LEU A 28 -6.63 6.83 -31.62
C LEU A 28 -7.29 5.74 -30.76
N GLU A 29 -7.55 4.55 -31.32
CA GLU A 29 -8.14 3.44 -30.58
C GLU A 29 -7.12 2.77 -29.65
N GLU A 30 -5.85 2.63 -30.07
CA GLU A 30 -4.75 2.20 -29.19
C GLU A 30 -4.56 3.15 -27.99
N GLU A 31 -4.61 4.47 -28.22
CA GLU A 31 -4.54 5.45 -27.13
C GLU A 31 -5.75 5.42 -26.20
N ARG A 32 -6.97 5.20 -26.74
CA ARG A 32 -8.18 4.99 -25.94
C ARG A 32 -8.11 3.71 -25.12
N ILE A 33 -7.59 2.61 -25.67
CA ILE A 33 -7.39 1.35 -24.96
C ILE A 33 -6.39 1.55 -23.81
N ARG A 34 -5.27 2.27 -24.06
CA ARG A 34 -4.29 2.63 -23.02
C ARG A 34 -4.94 3.46 -21.91
N LEU A 35 -5.63 4.54 -22.25
CA LEU A 35 -6.29 5.42 -21.29
C LEU A 35 -7.43 4.71 -20.52
N THR A 36 -8.21 3.86 -21.18
CA THR A 36 -9.27 3.07 -20.54
C THR A 36 -8.68 2.06 -19.55
N LYS A 37 -7.54 1.45 -19.89
CA LYS A 37 -6.80 0.57 -18.98
C LYS A 37 -6.27 1.35 -17.77
N GLU A 38 -5.58 2.47 -17.97
CA GLU A 38 -5.08 3.33 -16.88
C GLU A 38 -6.21 3.81 -15.96
N GLN A 39 -7.37 4.15 -16.53
CA GLN A 39 -8.57 4.54 -15.77
C GLN A 39 -9.17 3.36 -14.98
N ALA A 40 -9.20 2.16 -15.55
CA ALA A 40 -9.64 0.94 -14.85
C ALA A 40 -8.68 0.55 -13.71
N ASP A 41 -7.37 0.61 -13.96
CA ASP A 41 -6.32 0.34 -12.96
C ASP A 41 -6.40 1.36 -11.80
N LYS A 42 -6.62 2.65 -12.12
CA LYS A 42 -6.89 3.70 -11.11
C LYS A 42 -8.10 3.37 -10.25
N THR A 43 -9.24 3.02 -10.87
CA THR A 43 -10.46 2.64 -10.15
C THR A 43 -10.27 1.37 -9.31
N ALA A 44 -9.45 0.41 -9.77
CA ALA A 44 -9.10 -0.78 -8.99
C ALA A 44 -8.28 -0.42 -7.74
N ILE A 45 -7.30 0.48 -7.85
CA ILE A 45 -6.50 0.98 -6.73
C ILE A 45 -7.36 1.78 -5.73
N GLU A 46 -8.26 2.65 -6.22
CA GLU A 46 -9.20 3.39 -5.36
C GLU A 46 -10.13 2.44 -4.59
N ASN A 47 -10.68 1.43 -5.27
CA ASN A 47 -11.48 0.38 -4.62
C ASN A 47 -10.67 -0.43 -3.58
N ALA A 48 -9.41 -0.79 -3.87
CA ALA A 48 -8.56 -1.52 -2.93
C ALA A 48 -8.21 -0.67 -1.69
N LYS A 49 -8.01 0.65 -1.85
CA LYS A 49 -7.88 1.59 -0.72
C LYS A 49 -9.14 1.63 0.13
N LEU A 50 -10.32 1.76 -0.50
CA LEU A 50 -11.61 1.80 0.20
C LEU A 50 -11.92 0.48 0.93
N ARG A 51 -11.44 -0.66 0.43
CA ARG A 51 -11.54 -1.97 1.12
C ARG A 51 -10.48 -2.17 2.23
N GLY A 52 -9.55 -1.24 2.43
CA GLY A 52 -8.47 -1.35 3.42
C GLY A 52 -7.34 -2.32 3.02
N GLU A 53 -7.27 -2.72 1.74
CA GLU A 53 -6.25 -3.66 1.22
C GLU A 53 -4.88 -2.98 0.97
N LEU A 54 -4.84 -1.64 1.00
CA LEU A 54 -3.67 -0.82 0.71
C LEU A 54 -3.39 0.14 1.89
N VAL A 55 -2.26 -0.07 2.56
CA VAL A 55 -1.71 0.86 3.57
C VAL A 55 -0.60 1.69 2.93
N PRO A 56 -0.52 3.02 3.18
CA PRO A 56 0.60 3.84 2.72
C PRO A 56 1.96 3.34 3.24
N LEU A 57 3.03 3.54 2.46
CA LEU A 57 4.38 3.09 2.86
C LEU A 57 4.94 3.88 4.05
N ASP A 58 4.67 5.18 4.14
CA ASP A 58 5.10 6.04 5.24
C ASP A 58 4.42 5.65 6.57
N ASP A 59 3.16 5.24 6.48
CA ASP A 59 2.35 4.70 7.57
C ASP A 59 2.92 3.38 8.11
N MET A 60 3.32 2.47 7.21
CA MET A 60 4.00 1.22 7.57
C MET A 60 5.33 1.48 8.29
N GLY A 61 6.12 2.47 7.84
CA GLY A 61 7.36 2.87 8.49
C GLY A 61 7.13 3.39 9.92
N THR A 62 6.11 4.23 10.10
CA THR A 62 5.70 4.75 11.41
C THR A 62 5.23 3.62 12.34
N ALA A 63 4.41 2.69 11.83
CA ALA A 63 3.93 1.55 12.58
C ALA A 63 5.08 0.64 13.07
N TRP A 64 6.04 0.35 12.19
CA TRP A 64 7.21 -0.46 12.52
C TRP A 64 8.13 0.21 13.56
N LEU A 65 8.32 1.53 13.47
CA LEU A 65 9.05 2.31 14.47
C LEU A 65 8.35 2.28 15.84
N ALA A 66 7.02 2.35 15.88
CA ALA A 66 6.24 2.23 17.11
C ALA A 66 6.39 0.82 17.73
N MET A 67 6.21 -0.24 16.93
CA MET A 67 6.39 -1.64 17.37
C MET A 67 7.76 -1.89 17.98
N THR A 68 8.83 -1.49 17.27
CA THR A 68 10.21 -1.72 17.70
C THR A 68 10.59 -0.88 18.93
N SER A 69 10.01 0.32 19.07
CA SER A 69 10.19 1.17 20.25
C SER A 69 9.49 0.60 21.49
N ALA A 70 8.25 0.12 21.34
CA ALA A 70 7.50 -0.55 22.41
C ALA A 70 8.23 -1.83 22.88
N PHE A 71 8.67 -2.67 21.94
CA PHE A 71 9.49 -3.85 22.22
C PHE A 71 10.75 -3.49 23.02
N ARG A 72 11.50 -2.48 22.58
CA ARG A 72 12.71 -2.01 23.28
C ARG A 72 12.41 -1.54 24.70
N ALA A 73 11.33 -0.78 24.90
CA ALA A 73 10.94 -0.27 26.22
C ALA A 73 10.59 -1.42 27.17
N SER A 74 9.77 -2.38 26.71
CA SER A 74 9.41 -3.58 27.47
C SER A 74 10.65 -4.39 27.88
N MET A 75 11.55 -4.72 26.94
CA MET A 75 12.78 -5.47 27.23
C MET A 75 13.72 -4.76 28.22
N LEU A 76 13.77 -3.42 28.22
CA LEU A 76 14.56 -2.64 29.18
C LEU A 76 13.89 -2.50 30.56
N SER A 77 12.59 -2.75 30.66
CA SER A 77 11.87 -2.75 31.95
C SER A 77 12.18 -4.00 32.78
N ILE A 78 12.35 -5.16 32.13
CA ILE A 78 12.54 -6.46 32.80
C ILE A 78 13.73 -6.46 33.77
N PRO A 79 14.96 -6.02 33.38
CA PRO A 79 16.08 -5.95 34.33
C PRO A 79 15.83 -4.99 35.49
N GLY A 80 15.14 -3.86 35.23
CA GLY A 80 14.83 -2.87 36.26
C GLY A 80 13.87 -3.39 37.34
N LYS A 81 12.84 -4.14 36.92
CA LYS A 81 11.89 -4.81 37.84
C LYS A 81 12.56 -5.97 38.59
N LEU A 82 13.26 -6.85 37.88
CA LEU A 82 13.70 -8.14 38.42
C LEU A 82 15.04 -8.09 39.18
N ALA A 83 15.94 -7.15 38.89
CA ALA A 83 17.25 -7.07 39.56
C ALA A 83 17.20 -7.17 41.11
N PRO A 84 16.35 -6.42 41.85
CA PRO A 84 16.29 -6.54 43.31
C PRO A 84 15.71 -7.88 43.79
N ILE A 85 14.79 -8.47 43.03
CA ILE A 85 14.16 -9.77 43.35
C ILE A 85 15.19 -10.90 43.18
N LEU A 86 15.86 -10.93 42.03
CA LEU A 86 16.84 -11.95 41.69
C LEU A 86 18.15 -11.82 42.49
N ALA A 87 18.49 -10.62 43.00
CA ALA A 87 19.63 -10.42 43.89
C ALA A 87 19.41 -11.01 45.30
N ALA A 88 18.15 -11.21 45.73
CA ALA A 88 17.80 -11.82 47.01
C ALA A 88 17.50 -13.33 46.90
N GLU A 89 17.22 -13.83 45.70
CA GLU A 89 16.89 -15.24 45.45
C GLU A 89 18.16 -16.10 45.33
N THR A 90 18.11 -17.30 45.93
CA THR A 90 19.23 -18.26 45.91
C THR A 90 18.88 -19.58 45.24
N ASP A 91 17.59 -19.90 45.05
CA ASP A 91 17.17 -21.04 44.25
C ASP A 91 17.17 -20.71 42.74
N ARG A 92 18.05 -21.39 42.00
CA ARG A 92 18.15 -21.26 40.53
C ARG A 92 16.87 -21.69 39.80
N HIS A 93 16.09 -22.62 40.35
CA HIS A 93 14.80 -22.99 39.75
C HIS A 93 13.80 -21.84 39.87
N ARG A 94 13.76 -21.19 41.04
CA ARG A 94 12.90 -20.04 41.29
C ARG A 94 13.29 -18.80 40.48
N VAL A 95 14.60 -18.50 40.37
CA VAL A 95 15.14 -17.48 39.45
C VAL A 95 14.63 -17.69 38.03
N ARG A 96 14.70 -18.93 37.53
CA ARG A 96 14.23 -19.26 36.17
C ARG A 96 12.71 -19.05 36.02
N GLN A 97 11.92 -19.52 36.97
CA GLN A 97 10.45 -19.35 36.95
C GLN A 97 10.04 -17.87 36.93
N ILE A 98 10.71 -17.03 37.71
CA ILE A 98 10.45 -15.58 37.76
C ILE A 98 10.78 -14.92 36.40
N LEU A 99 11.92 -15.30 35.79
CA LEU A 99 12.32 -14.80 34.47
C LEU A 99 11.36 -15.24 33.36
N GLU A 100 10.96 -16.52 33.33
CA GLU A 100 10.03 -17.04 32.33
C GLU A 100 8.66 -16.35 32.43
N ALA A 101 8.12 -16.18 33.65
CA ALA A 101 6.84 -15.50 33.87
C ALA A 101 6.84 -14.03 33.42
N GLU A 102 7.85 -13.24 33.78
CA GLU A 102 7.94 -11.83 33.39
C GLU A 102 8.15 -11.67 31.86
N ILE A 103 8.87 -12.60 31.22
CA ILE A 103 9.01 -12.61 29.76
C ILE A 103 7.67 -12.94 29.08
N GLU A 104 6.93 -13.93 29.58
CA GLU A 104 5.59 -14.26 29.07
C GLU A 104 4.61 -13.10 29.24
N GLU A 105 4.62 -12.42 30.39
CA GLU A 105 3.80 -11.21 30.65
C GLU A 105 4.17 -10.06 29.70
N ALA A 106 5.46 -9.76 29.55
CA ALA A 106 5.96 -8.74 28.64
C ALA A 106 5.60 -9.03 27.16
N LEU A 107 5.67 -10.29 26.72
CA LEU A 107 5.25 -10.68 25.37
C LEU A 107 3.74 -10.59 25.19
N ALA A 108 2.95 -10.94 26.21
CA ALA A 108 1.50 -10.80 26.20
C ALA A 108 1.08 -9.32 26.08
N GLU A 109 1.69 -8.42 26.84
CA GLU A 109 1.46 -6.97 26.76
C GLU A 109 1.81 -6.40 25.37
N LEU A 110 2.97 -6.79 24.82
CA LEU A 110 3.39 -6.39 23.48
C LEU A 110 2.44 -6.92 22.39
N SER A 111 1.93 -8.14 22.51
CA SER A 111 0.94 -8.69 21.55
C SER A 111 -0.40 -7.95 21.55
N GLN A 112 -0.76 -7.31 22.66
CA GLN A 112 -1.99 -6.53 22.84
C GLN A 112 -1.82 -5.06 22.47
N THR A 113 -0.58 -4.60 22.26
CA THR A 113 -0.25 -3.22 21.94
C THR A 113 -0.78 -2.86 20.55
N ARG A 114 -1.94 -2.19 20.49
CA ARG A 114 -2.55 -1.72 19.24
C ARG A 114 -1.74 -0.54 18.68
N ILE A 115 -1.06 -0.78 17.56
CA ILE A 115 -0.38 0.28 16.82
C ILE A 115 -1.41 1.04 15.99
N THR A 116 -1.78 2.24 16.44
CA THR A 116 -2.64 3.16 15.70
C THR A 116 -1.83 3.90 14.64
N ILE A 117 -2.17 3.70 13.38
CA ILE A 117 -1.60 4.44 12.26
C ILE A 117 -2.41 5.73 12.06
N ALA A 118 -1.76 6.89 12.09
CA ALA A 118 -2.42 8.20 12.05
C ALA A 118 -3.04 8.59 10.68
N GLY A 119 -3.01 7.68 9.70
CA GLY A 119 -3.59 7.82 8.36
C GLY A 119 -4.73 6.84 8.05
N GLY A 120 -5.15 6.00 9.00
CA GLY A 120 -6.37 5.20 8.84
C GLY A 120 -7.62 6.08 8.72
N PRO A 121 -8.69 5.62 8.03
CA PRO A 121 -9.95 6.37 7.97
C PRO A 121 -10.54 6.46 9.38
N ASP A 122 -10.37 7.62 10.01
CA ASP A 122 -10.78 7.91 11.37
C ASP A 122 -12.31 7.84 11.55
N ASP A 123 -12.73 7.59 12.79
CA ASP A 123 -14.10 7.36 13.24
C ASP A 123 -14.99 8.61 13.06
N SER A 124 -15.29 8.94 11.81
CA SER A 124 -16.21 10.00 11.39
C SER A 124 -17.69 9.55 11.38
N ALA A 125 -17.98 8.44 12.05
CA ALA A 125 -19.30 7.83 12.17
C ALA A 125 -19.63 7.44 13.63
N THR A 126 -19.63 8.43 14.52
CA THR A 126 -20.40 8.43 15.78
C THR A 126 -20.93 9.83 16.05
#